data_AF-A0A6Y1NKC5-F1
#
_entry.id   AF-A0A6Y1NKC5-F1
#
_cell.length_a   1.000
_cell.length_b   1.000
_cell.length_c   1.000
_cell.angle_alpha   90.00
_cell.angle_beta   90.00
_cell.angle_gamma   90.00
#
_symmetry.space_group_name_H-M   'P 1'
#
loop_
_entity.id
_entity.type
_entity.pdbx_description
1 polymer ?
#
loop_
_entity_poly.entity_id
_entity_poly.type
_entity_poly.pdbx_seq_one_letter_code
_entity_poly.pdbx_strand_id
1 'polypeptide(L)' 'KYDFSFDMEHTAAGEVGGFTDWADIYAISKKLLDVVSLDPKHGQYLIPIENIMDGESIGKQIYDVVEKNFPHLLNK' A
#
# COMPACT_ATOMS: atom_id res chain seq x y z
N LYS A 1 -10.03 9.23 10.66
CA LYS A 1 -10.61 9.73 9.39
C LYS A 1 -11.07 8.57 8.53
N TYR A 2 -10.30 7.49 8.49
CA TYR A 2 -10.70 6.20 7.94
C TYR A 2 -10.75 5.19 9.09
N ASP A 3 -11.82 4.38 9.16
CA ASP A 3 -12.07 3.47 10.28
C ASP A 3 -11.97 2.01 9.81
N PHE A 4 -10.74 1.49 9.86
CA PHE A 4 -10.43 0.08 9.61
C PHE A 4 -9.13 -0.28 10.34
N SER A 5 -9.00 -1.55 10.73
CA SER A 5 -7.78 -2.07 11.36
C SER A 5 -6.72 -2.34 10.30
N PHE A 6 -5.47 -2.01 10.59
CA PHE A 6 -4.33 -2.26 9.71
C PHE A 6 -3.08 -2.52 10.53
N ASP A 7 -2.17 -3.31 9.96
CA ASP A 7 -0.78 -3.42 10.39
C ASP A 7 0.12 -2.80 9.31
N MET A 8 1.22 -2.19 9.72
CA MET A 8 2.14 -1.50 8.82
C MET A 8 3.58 -1.74 9.26
N GLU A 9 4.44 -2.05 8.29
CA GLU A 9 5.88 -2.21 8.47
C GLU A 9 6.63 -1.32 7.46
N HIS A 10 7.81 -0.82 7.84
CA HIS A 10 8.68 -0.07 6.93
C HIS A 10 9.89 -0.92 6.57
N THR A 11 10.13 -1.12 5.28
CA THR A 11 11.28 -1.90 4.78
C THR A 11 11.99 -1.17 3.63
N ALA A 12 13.18 -1.65 3.28
CA ALA A 12 13.92 -1.19 2.11
C ALA A 12 13.29 -1.73 0.82
N ALA A 13 13.41 -0.99 -0.28
CA ALA A 13 12.80 -1.37 -1.56
C ALA A 13 13.25 -2.76 -2.07
N GLY A 14 14.53 -3.13 -1.85
CA GLY A 14 15.05 -4.44 -2.23
C GLY A 14 14.53 -5.61 -1.39
N GLU A 15 13.92 -5.35 -0.23
CA GLU A 15 13.39 -6.36 0.68
C GLU A 15 11.87 -6.51 0.58
N VAL A 16 11.19 -5.64 -0.18
CA VAL A 16 9.73 -5.65 -0.38
C VAL A 16 9.22 -7.03 -0.84
N GLY A 17 10.02 -7.74 -1.65
CA GLY A 17 9.69 -9.09 -2.10
C GLY A 17 9.50 -10.11 -0.97
N GLY A 18 10.09 -9.89 0.20
CA GLY A 18 9.91 -10.76 1.38
C GLY A 18 8.57 -10.55 2.10
N PHE A 19 7.83 -9.49 1.76
CA PHE A 19 6.56 -9.13 2.39
C PHE A 19 5.35 -9.43 1.50
N THR A 20 5.57 -9.97 0.29
CA THR A 20 4.53 -10.23 -0.72
C THR A 20 3.35 -11.07 -0.24
N ASP A 21 3.61 -11.95 0.74
CA ASP A 21 2.62 -12.86 1.31
C ASP A 21 1.94 -12.29 2.56
N TRP A 22 2.49 -11.22 3.14
CA TRP A 22 2.00 -10.61 4.38
C TRP A 22 1.23 -9.31 4.12
N ALA A 23 1.66 -8.49 3.17
CA ALA A 23 1.04 -7.20 2.88
C ALA A 23 0.14 -7.25 1.63
N ASP A 24 -1.03 -6.62 1.70
CA ASP A 24 -1.93 -6.44 0.55
C ASP A 24 -1.64 -5.14 -0.21
N ILE A 25 -1.23 -4.09 0.51
CA ILE A 25 -1.04 -2.73 -0.04
C ILE A 25 0.42 -2.29 0.17
N TYR A 26 1.05 -1.84 -0.91
CA TYR A 26 2.46 -1.44 -0.96
C TYR A 26 2.55 0.03 -1.33
N ALA A 27 2.90 0.87 -0.36
CA ALA A 27 3.08 2.28 -0.61
C ALA A 27 4.58 2.57 -0.85
N ILE A 28 4.96 2.80 -2.12
CA ILE A 28 6.37 2.85 -2.54
C ILE A 28 6.69 4.18 -3.17
N SER A 29 7.83 4.77 -2.82
CA SER A 29 8.29 6.01 -3.47
C SER A 29 8.42 5.82 -4.98
N LYS A 30 7.90 6.76 -5.76
CA LYS A 30 8.05 6.79 -7.23
C LYS A 30 9.51 6.61 -7.68
N LYS A 31 10.46 7.08 -6.87
CA LYS A 31 11.91 6.99 -7.13
C LYS A 31 12.47 5.56 -7.01
N LEU A 32 11.73 4.66 -6.38
CA LEU A 32 12.15 3.29 -6.07
C LEU A 32 11.30 2.23 -6.78
N LEU A 33 10.36 2.64 -7.65
CA LEU A 33 9.50 1.70 -8.38
C LEU A 33 10.31 0.77 -9.28
N ASP A 34 11.37 1.28 -9.91
CA ASP A 34 12.19 0.52 -10.87
C ASP A 34 12.98 -0.63 -10.21
N VAL A 35 13.18 -0.58 -8.89
CA VAL A 35 13.92 -1.61 -8.14
C VAL A 35 13.01 -2.60 -7.41
N VAL A 36 11.69 -2.42 -7.53
CA VAL A 36 10.70 -3.28 -6.87
C VAL A 36 10.02 -4.16 -7.91
N SER A 37 10.00 -5.46 -7.69
CA SER A 37 9.20 -6.41 -8.47
C SER A 37 8.00 -6.87 -7.66
N LEU A 38 6.85 -6.26 -7.91
CA LEU A 38 5.54 -6.70 -7.38
C LEU A 38 4.69 -7.22 -8.55
N ASP A 39 3.97 -8.31 -8.33
CA ASP A 39 3.02 -8.82 -9.31
C ASP A 39 1.58 -8.48 -8.87
N PRO A 40 0.94 -7.48 -9.52
CA PRO A 40 -0.42 -7.08 -9.17
C PRO A 40 -1.46 -8.19 -9.40
N LYS A 41 -1.13 -9.26 -10.13
CA LYS A 41 -2.03 -10.42 -10.30
C LYS A 41 -2.21 -11.24 -9.02
N HIS A 42 -1.31 -11.08 -8.05
CA HIS A 42 -1.37 -11.79 -6.76
C HIS A 42 -2.14 -11.02 -5.67
N GLY A 43 -2.90 -9.99 -6.04
CA GLY A 43 -3.63 -9.16 -5.06
C GLY A 43 -2.75 -8.12 -4.36
N GLN A 44 -1.57 -7.82 -4.93
CA GLN A 44 -0.65 -6.81 -4.42
C GLN A 44 -0.99 -5.45 -5.03
N TYR A 45 -1.41 -4.50 -4.19
CA TYR A 45 -1.82 -3.17 -4.63
C TYR A 45 -0.72 -2.14 -4.40
N LEU A 46 -0.11 -1.66 -5.48
CA LEU A 46 0.94 -0.65 -5.43
C LEU A 46 0.36 0.78 -5.42
N ILE A 47 0.76 1.58 -4.44
CA ILE A 47 0.46 3.00 -4.33
C ILE A 47 1.77 3.80 -4.49
N PRO A 48 1.97 4.49 -5.64
CA PRO A 48 3.18 5.25 -5.88
C PRO A 48 3.17 6.59 -5.12
N ILE A 49 4.07 6.74 -4.15
CA ILE A 49 4.21 7.95 -3.33
C ILE A 49 5.19 8.93 -3.96
N GLU A 50 4.77 10.18 -4.12
CA GLU A 50 5.66 11.26 -4.59
C GLU A 50 6.34 11.99 -3.43
N ASN A 51 5.58 12.34 -2.40
CA ASN A 51 6.05 12.98 -1.19
C ASN A 51 5.57 12.21 0.04
N ILE A 52 6.48 11.59 0.78
CA ILE A 52 6.14 10.81 1.99
C ILE A 52 5.58 11.67 3.12
N MET A 53 5.83 12.98 3.11
CA MET A 53 5.25 13.91 4.09
C MET A 53 3.78 14.23 3.81
N ASP A 54 3.27 13.92 2.61
CA ASP A 54 1.86 14.12 2.25
C ASP A 54 0.99 12.94 2.73
N GLY A 55 0.92 12.79 4.06
CA GLY A 55 0.16 11.71 4.69
C GLY A 55 -1.34 11.75 4.40
N GLU A 56 -1.90 12.93 4.09
CA GLU A 56 -3.32 13.06 3.77
C GLU A 56 -3.65 12.44 2.40
N SER A 57 -2.89 12.79 1.36
CA SER A 57 -3.08 12.20 0.03
C SER A 57 -2.76 10.71 0.01
N ILE A 58 -1.75 10.27 0.77
CA ILE A 58 -1.39 8.86 0.90
C ILE A 58 -2.54 8.09 1.57
N GLY A 59 -3.03 8.58 2.71
CA GLY A 59 -4.13 7.95 3.44
C GLY A 59 -5.40 7.85 2.60
N LYS A 60 -5.71 8.87 1.80
CA LYS A 60 -6.84 8.83 0.86
C LYS A 60 -6.67 7.75 -0.20
N GLN A 61 -5.49 7.66 -0.81
CA GLN A 61 -5.20 6.64 -1.82
C GLN A 61 -5.31 5.22 -1.24
N ILE A 62 -4.81 4.99 -0.03
CA ILE A 62 -4.96 3.72 0.68
C ILE A 62 -6.45 3.42 0.90
N TYR A 63 -7.20 4.39 1.40
CA TYR A 63 -8.64 4.20 1.62
C TYR A 63 -9.40 3.89 0.34
N ASP A 64 -9.09 4.58 -0.77
CA ASP A 64 -9.73 4.31 -2.08
C ASP A 64 -9.45 2.87 -2.56
N VAL A 65 -8.25 2.33 -2.29
CA VAL A 65 -7.91 0.92 -2.55
C VAL A 65 -8.70 -0.01 -1.64
N VAL A 66 -8.80 0.30 -0.33
CA VAL A 66 -9.56 -0.50 0.64
C VAL A 66 -11.05 -0.50 0.31
N GLU A 67 -11.67 0.65 0.02
CA GLU A 67 -13.09 0.73 -0.32
C GLU A 67 -13.42 -0.06 -1.60
N LYS A 68 -12.52 -0.04 -2.58
CA LYS A 68 -12.74 -0.72 -3.86
C LYS A 68 -12.52 -2.24 -3.78
N ASN A 69 -11.50 -2.69 -3.06
CA ASN A 69 -11.04 -4.08 -3.10
C ASN A 69 -11.34 -4.85 -1.80
N PHE A 70 -11.41 -4.15 -0.67
CA PHE A 70 -11.67 -4.72 0.65
C PHE A 70 -12.85 -4.02 1.37
N PRO A 71 -14.01 -3.83 0.72
CA PRO A 71 -15.13 -3.10 1.32
C PRO A 71 -15.66 -3.73 2.60
N HIS A 72 -15.42 -5.03 2.81
CA HIS A 72 -15.80 -5.77 4.00
C HIS A 72 -14.98 -5.41 5.25
N LEU A 73 -13.82 -4.76 5.09
CA LEU A 73 -13.01 -4.25 6.20
C LEU A 73 -13.49 -2.88 6.71
N LEU A 74 -14.36 -2.21 5.95
CA LEU A 74 -14.92 -0.93 6.31
C LEU A 74 -16.20 -1.16 7.12
N ASN A 75 -16.21 -0.74 8.38
CA ASN A 75 -17.46 -0.64 9.14
C ASN A 75 -18.28 0.53 8.58
N LYS A 76 -19.30 0.23 7.78
CA LYS A 76 -20.30 1.21 7.31
C LYS A 76 -21.52 1.25 8.22
#